data_AF-A0A916XCW5-F1
#
_entry.id   AF-A0A916XCW5-F1
#
_cell.length_a   1.000
_cell.length_b   1.000
_cell.length_c   1.000
_cell.angle_alpha   90.00
_cell.angle_beta   90.00
_cell.angle_gamma   90.00
#
_symmetry.space_group_name_H-M   'P 1'
#
loop_
_entity.id
_entity.type
_entity.pdbx_description
1 polymer ?
#
loop_
_entity_poly.entity_id
_entity_poly.type
_entity_poly.pdbx_seq_one_letter_code
_entity_poly.pdbx_strand_id
1 'polypeptide(L)'
;MLSIYNIIGQELNSRIDEFSHEVVIAQIELLLSYAKRFYKRQFLTRQVVSNNLLQQIEELLNTYFEEDKLASMGMPSVHFLAEQLNFSPNYLSDMLRTLTGLSAQQHIHKKLIDKSKELLSTTSMTVSEVAYQLGFEHPQSFSRLFKTKTSLTPVAFRQAFN
;
A
#
# COMPACT_ATOMS: atom_id res chain seq x y z
N MET A 1 32.86 4.62 4.87
CA MET A 1 32.74 3.39 5.67
C MET A 1 34.04 2.58 5.61
N LEU A 2 34.54 2.23 4.42
CA LEU A 2 35.83 1.53 4.26
C LEU A 2 37.02 2.30 4.86
N SER A 3 37.03 3.62 4.72
CA SER A 3 38.05 4.50 5.31
C SER A 3 38.09 4.45 6.84
N ILE A 4 36.93 4.44 7.51
CA ILE A 4 36.83 4.38 8.98
C ILE A 4 37.29 3.01 9.49
N TYR A 5 36.90 1.94 8.79
CA TYR A 5 37.38 0.59 9.10
C TYR A 5 38.91 0.48 9.03
N ASN A 6 39.52 1.07 7.99
CA ASN A 6 40.97 1.09 7.85
C ASN A 6 41.65 1.93 8.95
N ILE A 7 41.06 3.05 9.36
CA ILE A 7 41.58 3.89 10.46
C ILE A 7 41.51 3.14 11.79
N ILE A 8 40.37 2.48 12.09
CA ILE A 8 40.26 1.61 13.28
C ILE A 8 41.31 0.50 13.24
N GLY A 9 41.51 -0.13 12.07
CA GLY A 9 42.54 -1.16 11.90
C GLY A 9 43.96 -0.65 12.10
N GLN A 10 44.27 0.58 11.68
CA GLN A 10 45.57 1.21 11.94
C GLN A 10 45.76 1.56 13.41
N GLU A 11 44.72 2.07 14.06
CA GLU A 11 44.73 2.44 15.48
C GLU A 11 44.97 1.19 16.37
N LEU A 12 44.33 0.08 16.05
CA LEU A 12 44.49 -1.20 16.76
C LEU A 12 45.86 -1.86 16.56
N ASN A 13 46.54 -1.57 15.44
CA ASN A 13 47.88 -2.08 15.13
C ASN A 13 48.99 -1.10 15.55
N SER A 14 48.64 0.09 16.03
CA SER A 14 49.56 1.10 16.52
C SER A 14 49.86 0.91 18.00
N ARG A 15 50.85 1.65 18.51
CA ARG A 15 51.24 1.58 19.92
C ARG A 15 50.13 2.19 20.79
N ILE A 16 49.55 1.39 21.68
CA ILE A 16 48.46 1.84 22.56
C ILE A 16 48.97 2.90 23.52
N ASP A 17 48.32 4.06 23.51
CA ASP A 17 48.48 5.16 24.46
C ASP A 17 47.18 5.39 25.26
N GLU A 18 47.19 6.38 26.16
CA GLU A 18 46.05 6.67 27.03
C GLU A 18 44.79 7.13 26.28
N PHE A 19 44.92 7.58 25.03
CA PHE A 19 43.82 8.10 24.21
C PHE A 19 43.31 7.10 23.16
N SER A 20 44.07 6.05 22.85
CA SER A 20 43.73 5.08 21.80
C SER A 20 42.33 4.47 21.99
N HIS A 21 41.91 4.25 23.23
CA HIS A 21 40.56 3.77 23.54
C HIS A 21 39.46 4.77 23.18
N GLU A 22 39.65 6.06 23.50
CA GLU A 22 38.69 7.12 23.18
C GLU A 22 38.58 7.32 21.66
N VAL A 23 39.71 7.27 20.96
CA VAL A 23 39.76 7.39 19.49
C VAL A 23 39.00 6.24 18.83
N VAL A 24 39.19 5.00 19.26
CA VAL A 24 38.46 3.85 18.71
C VAL A 24 36.95 3.98 18.95
N ILE A 25 36.53 4.41 20.15
CA ILE A 25 35.10 4.63 20.45
C ILE A 25 34.51 5.70 19.53
N ALA A 26 35.18 6.84 19.36
CA ALA A 26 34.72 7.91 18.47
C ALA A 26 34.60 7.44 17.00
N GLN A 27 35.52 6.59 16.53
CA GLN A 27 35.46 6.01 15.19
C GLN A 27 34.29 5.03 15.02
N ILE A 28 34.00 4.21 16.04
CA ILE A 28 32.83 3.32 16.06
C ILE A 28 31.53 4.14 16.05
N GLU A 29 31.44 5.21 16.83
CA GLU A 29 30.29 6.10 16.85
C GLU A 29 30.05 6.78 15.49
N LEU A 30 31.13 7.20 14.84
CA LEU A 30 31.07 7.78 13.50
C LEU A 30 30.57 6.75 12.48
N LEU A 31 31.07 5.51 12.54
CA LEU A 31 30.62 4.41 11.67
C LEU A 31 29.13 4.10 11.89
N LEU A 32 28.69 4.01 13.15
CA LEU A 32 27.29 3.80 13.51
C LEU A 32 26.40 4.95 12.99
N SER A 33 26.89 6.18 13.06
CA SER A 33 26.19 7.37 12.55
C SER A 33 26.00 7.33 11.04
N TYR A 34 27.01 6.89 10.29
CA TYR A 34 26.88 6.67 8.85
C TYR A 34 25.92 5.52 8.51
N ALA A 35 25.94 4.43 9.27
CA ALA A 35 24.99 3.32 9.10
C ALA A 35 23.54 3.79 9.36
N LYS A 36 23.31 4.52 10.46
CA LYS A 36 22.01 5.13 10.77
C LYS A 36 21.56 6.11 9.68
N ARG A 37 22.48 6.93 9.15
CA ARG A 37 22.19 7.88 8.06
C ARG A 37 21.82 7.18 6.76
N PHE A 38 22.51 6.10 6.40
CA PHE A 38 22.19 5.28 5.23
C PHE A 38 20.82 4.61 5.36
N TYR A 39 20.57 4.00 6.52
CA TYR A 39 19.27 3.41 6.86
C TYR A 39 18.14 4.44 6.76
N LYS A 40 18.30 5.62 7.39
CA LYS A 40 17.28 6.69 7.37
C LYS A 40 17.04 7.25 5.95
N ARG A 41 18.07 7.33 5.10
CA ARG A 41 17.91 7.71 3.69
C ARG A 41 17.05 6.73 2.91
N GLN A 42 17.12 5.43 3.21
CA GLN A 42 16.24 4.43 2.62
C GLN A 42 14.76 4.69 2.98
N PHE A 43 14.45 5.22 4.17
CA PHE A 43 13.08 5.60 4.56
C PHE A 43 12.58 6.86 3.86
N LEU A 44 13.46 7.84 3.58
CA LEU A 44 13.09 9.04 2.82
C LEU A 44 12.70 8.67 1.38
N THR A 45 13.50 7.83 0.72
CA THR A 45 13.16 7.35 -0.63
C THR A 45 11.91 6.46 -0.60
N ARG A 46 11.75 5.62 0.44
CA ARG A 46 10.54 4.80 0.63
C ARG A 46 9.29 5.61 0.89
N GLN A 47 9.36 6.75 1.58
CA GLN A 47 8.22 7.66 1.79
C GLN A 47 7.78 8.34 0.50
N VAL A 48 8.73 8.78 -0.33
CA VAL A 48 8.43 9.36 -1.65
C VAL A 48 7.86 8.31 -2.59
N VAL A 49 8.47 7.11 -2.64
CA VAL A 49 7.98 5.98 -3.45
C VAL A 49 6.65 5.44 -2.93
N SER A 50 6.43 5.41 -1.61
CA SER A 50 5.14 4.97 -1.04
C SER A 50 4.01 5.91 -1.39
N ASN A 51 4.25 7.22 -1.35
CA ASN A 51 3.26 8.20 -1.75
C ASN A 51 2.96 8.09 -3.24
N ASN A 52 3.99 7.89 -4.08
CA ASN A 52 3.81 7.67 -5.52
C ASN A 52 3.05 6.37 -5.82
N LEU A 53 3.38 5.26 -5.15
CA LEU A 53 2.70 3.98 -5.31
C LEU A 53 1.22 4.06 -4.92
N LEU A 54 0.90 4.70 -3.79
CA LEU A 54 -0.49 4.86 -3.37
C LEU A 54 -1.27 5.69 -4.37
N GLN A 55 -0.67 6.76 -4.89
CA GLN A 55 -1.25 7.55 -5.96
C GLN A 55 -1.47 6.73 -7.23
N GLN A 56 -0.48 5.93 -7.67
CA GLN A 56 -0.61 5.06 -8.84
C GLN A 56 -1.70 4.01 -8.68
N ILE A 57 -1.85 3.44 -7.48
CA ILE A 57 -2.92 2.47 -7.19
C ILE A 57 -4.28 3.15 -7.20
N GLU A 58 -4.40 4.32 -6.58
CA GLU A 58 -5.64 5.08 -6.60
C GLU A 58 -6.03 5.47 -8.03
N GLU A 59 -5.09 5.98 -8.83
CA GLU A 59 -5.30 6.31 -10.24
C GLU A 59 -5.71 5.07 -11.05
N LEU A 60 -5.00 3.95 -10.89
CA LEU A 60 -5.31 2.70 -11.60
C LEU A 60 -6.69 2.17 -11.22
N LEU A 61 -7.04 2.18 -9.93
CA LEU A 61 -8.36 1.79 -9.44
C LEU A 61 -9.45 2.77 -9.88
N ASN A 62 -9.19 4.08 -9.92
CA ASN A 62 -10.14 5.06 -10.40
C ASN A 62 -10.45 4.81 -11.88
N THR A 63 -9.43 4.72 -12.72
CA THR A 63 -9.57 4.45 -14.15
C THR A 63 -10.33 3.14 -14.41
N TYR A 64 -9.99 2.07 -13.69
CA TYR A 64 -10.67 0.78 -13.84
C TYR A 64 -12.16 0.82 -13.46
N PHE A 65 -12.54 1.62 -12.46
CA PHE A 65 -13.92 1.73 -11.99
C PHE A 65 -14.74 2.83 -12.68
N GLU A 66 -14.11 3.71 -13.46
CA GLU A 66 -14.81 4.74 -14.26
C GLU A 66 -15.03 4.32 -15.70
N GLU A 67 -14.10 3.58 -16.29
CA GLU A 67 -14.33 2.95 -17.59
C GLU A 67 -15.35 1.81 -17.36
N ASP A 68 -16.33 1.61 -18.25
CA ASP A 68 -17.34 0.52 -18.22
C ASP A 68 -16.73 -0.92 -18.27
N LYS A 69 -15.43 -1.04 -17.95
CA LYS A 69 -14.64 -2.24 -17.78
C LYS A 69 -15.18 -3.16 -16.70
N LEU A 70 -15.83 -2.67 -15.66
CA LEU A 70 -16.41 -3.55 -14.62
C LEU A 70 -17.46 -4.51 -15.17
N ALA A 71 -18.30 -4.04 -16.08
CA ALA A 71 -19.35 -4.86 -16.69
C ALA A 71 -18.80 -5.88 -17.71
N SER A 72 -17.62 -5.61 -18.30
CA SER A 72 -17.04 -6.42 -19.39
C SER A 72 -15.87 -7.30 -18.96
N MET A 73 -15.02 -6.82 -18.05
CA MET A 73 -13.82 -7.48 -17.53
C MET A 73 -13.98 -7.99 -16.09
N GLY A 74 -15.05 -7.61 -15.40
CA GLY A 74 -15.33 -8.01 -14.02
C GLY A 74 -14.51 -7.23 -12.99
N MET A 75 -14.38 -7.82 -11.80
CA MET A 75 -13.64 -7.21 -10.69
C MET A 75 -12.11 -7.30 -10.90
N PRO A 76 -11.35 -6.23 -10.62
CA PRO A 76 -9.90 -6.28 -10.74
C PRO A 76 -9.32 -7.22 -9.69
N SER A 77 -8.34 -8.02 -10.10
CA SER A 77 -7.62 -8.93 -9.20
C SER A 77 -6.34 -8.29 -8.67
N VAL A 78 -5.82 -8.82 -7.55
CA VAL A 78 -4.50 -8.41 -7.04
C VAL A 78 -3.40 -8.69 -8.07
N HIS A 79 -3.56 -9.75 -8.86
CA HIS A 79 -2.62 -10.10 -9.93
C HIS A 79 -2.58 -9.01 -11.01
N PHE A 80 -3.76 -8.57 -11.47
CA PHE A 80 -3.88 -7.48 -12.45
C PHE A 80 -3.19 -6.20 -11.97
N LEU A 81 -3.48 -5.76 -10.74
CA LEU A 81 -2.84 -4.57 -10.18
C LEU A 81 -1.32 -4.72 -10.09
N ALA A 82 -0.84 -5.89 -9.71
CA ALA A 82 0.58 -6.17 -9.58
C ALA A 82 1.28 -6.13 -10.94
N GLU A 83 0.68 -6.71 -11.98
CA GLU A 83 1.19 -6.64 -13.35
C GLU A 83 1.25 -5.21 -13.87
N GLN A 84 0.18 -4.42 -13.72
CA GLN A 84 0.13 -3.04 -14.19
C GLN A 84 1.16 -2.14 -13.50
N LEU A 85 1.51 -2.44 -12.25
CA LEU A 85 2.48 -1.69 -11.45
C LEU A 85 3.88 -2.31 -11.46
N ASN A 86 4.11 -3.37 -12.24
CA ASN A 86 5.39 -4.10 -12.33
C ASN A 86 5.90 -4.65 -10.97
N PHE A 87 4.98 -5.18 -10.16
CA PHE A 87 5.29 -5.84 -8.88
C PHE A 87 4.81 -7.30 -8.89
N SER A 88 5.34 -8.09 -7.95
CA SER A 88 4.71 -9.38 -7.65
C SER A 88 3.47 -9.18 -6.74
N PRO A 89 2.42 -10.00 -6.87
CA PRO A 89 1.18 -9.85 -6.08
C PRO A 89 1.40 -9.86 -4.56
N ASN A 90 2.29 -10.72 -4.09
CA ASN A 90 2.64 -10.84 -2.67
C ASN A 90 3.39 -9.59 -2.19
N TYR A 91 4.38 -9.13 -2.97
CA TYR A 91 5.14 -7.94 -2.62
C TYR A 91 4.25 -6.69 -2.59
N LEU A 92 3.37 -6.51 -3.57
CA LEU A 92 2.39 -5.41 -3.58
C LEU A 92 1.51 -5.44 -2.33
N SER A 93 1.00 -6.61 -1.97
CA SER A 93 0.12 -6.77 -0.80
C SER A 93 0.83 -6.48 0.52
N ASP A 94 2.06 -6.97 0.68
CA ASP A 94 2.87 -6.75 1.89
C ASP A 94 3.30 -5.29 2.02
N MET A 95 3.68 -4.67 0.90
CA MET A 95 4.04 -3.26 0.83
C MET A 95 2.85 -2.37 1.19
N LEU A 96 1.68 -2.60 0.60
CA LEU A 96 0.46 -1.87 0.94
C LEU A 96 0.06 -2.05 2.42
N ARG A 97 0.18 -3.27 2.95
CA ARG A 97 -0.12 -3.54 4.36
C ARG A 97 0.81 -2.76 5.27
N THR A 98 2.08 -2.64 4.91
CA THR A 98 3.08 -1.88 5.67
C THR A 98 2.80 -0.37 5.62
N LEU A 99 2.33 0.14 4.48
CA LEU A 99 2.12 1.58 4.26
C LEU A 99 0.77 2.08 4.78
N THR A 100 -0.27 1.26 4.67
CA THR A 100 -1.68 1.67 4.89
C THR A 100 -2.40 0.85 5.95
N GLY A 101 -1.78 -0.25 6.42
CA GLY A 101 -2.45 -1.26 7.24
C GLY A 101 -3.37 -2.19 6.45
N LEU A 102 -3.55 -1.99 5.15
CA LEU A 102 -4.48 -2.75 4.30
C LEU A 102 -3.75 -3.52 3.20
N SER A 103 -4.20 -4.74 2.89
CA SER A 103 -3.72 -5.52 1.76
C SER A 103 -4.26 -4.98 0.42
N ALA A 104 -3.63 -5.37 -0.70
CA ALA A 104 -4.09 -5.00 -2.05
C ALA A 104 -5.56 -5.35 -2.29
N GLN A 105 -5.99 -6.55 -1.88
CA GLN A 105 -7.38 -6.97 -2.00
C GLN A 105 -8.33 -6.09 -1.16
N GLN A 106 -7.88 -5.63 0.01
CA GLN A 106 -8.68 -4.74 0.84
C GLN A 106 -8.83 -3.35 0.21
N HIS A 107 -7.81 -2.85 -0.50
CA HIS A 107 -7.90 -1.62 -1.29
C HIS A 107 -8.92 -1.75 -2.43
N ILE A 108 -8.90 -2.87 -3.16
CA ILE A 108 -9.90 -3.17 -4.21
C ILE A 108 -11.31 -3.17 -3.62
N HIS A 109 -11.52 -3.91 -2.52
CA HIS A 109 -12.82 -3.96 -1.87
C HIS A 109 -13.26 -2.59 -1.35
N LYS A 110 -12.34 -1.78 -0.81
CA LYS A 110 -12.65 -0.43 -0.34
C LYS A 110 -13.15 0.43 -1.49
N LYS A 111 -12.41 0.47 -2.61
CA LYS A 111 -12.80 1.22 -3.81
C LYS A 111 -14.15 0.77 -4.36
N LEU A 112 -14.37 -0.55 -4.42
CA LEU A 112 -15.65 -1.13 -4.82
C LEU A 112 -16.79 -0.65 -3.93
N ILE A 113 -16.61 -0.67 -2.62
CA ILE A 113 -17.63 -0.22 -1.68
C ILE A 113 -17.91 1.27 -1.87
N ASP A 114 -16.88 2.09 -2.03
CA ASP A 114 -17.05 3.53 -2.25
C ASP A 114 -17.83 3.80 -3.55
N LYS A 115 -17.49 3.12 -4.66
CA LYS A 115 -18.25 3.24 -5.92
C LYS A 115 -19.68 2.72 -5.78
N SER A 116 -19.89 1.64 -5.04
CA SER A 116 -21.24 1.12 -4.81
C SER A 116 -22.10 2.06 -3.99
N LYS A 117 -21.53 2.76 -3.00
CA LYS A 117 -22.25 3.78 -2.22
C LYS A 117 -22.65 4.96 -3.09
N GLU A 118 -21.74 5.41 -3.96
CA GLU A 118 -22.01 6.45 -4.96
C GLU A 118 -23.21 6.03 -5.83
N LEU A 119 -23.15 4.87 -6.50
CA LEU A 119 -24.25 4.38 -7.35
C LEU A 119 -25.57 4.21 -6.57
N LEU A 120 -25.51 3.69 -5.35
CA LEU A 120 -26.71 3.48 -4.53
C LEU A 120 -27.40 4.78 -4.10
N SER A 121 -26.65 5.89 -4.01
CA SER A 121 -27.13 7.21 -3.55
C SER A 121 -27.44 8.19 -4.69
N THR A 122 -26.78 8.05 -5.85
CA THR A 122 -26.95 8.97 -6.98
C THR A 122 -27.88 8.45 -8.07
N THR A 123 -28.19 7.15 -8.08
CA THR A 123 -28.99 6.51 -9.14
C THR A 123 -30.26 5.84 -8.60
N SER A 124 -31.24 5.67 -9.48
CA SER A 124 -32.48 4.91 -9.23
C SER A 124 -32.36 3.41 -9.52
N MET A 125 -31.17 2.92 -9.89
CA MET A 125 -30.93 1.52 -10.25
C MET A 125 -31.28 0.58 -9.10
N THR A 126 -31.81 -0.61 -9.36
CA THR A 126 -32.03 -1.61 -8.32
C THR A 126 -30.71 -2.11 -7.73
N VAL A 127 -30.74 -2.69 -6.53
CA VAL A 127 -29.52 -3.29 -5.91
C VAL A 127 -28.92 -4.37 -6.81
N SER A 128 -29.76 -5.11 -7.54
CA SER A 128 -29.31 -6.11 -8.51
C SER A 128 -28.59 -5.48 -9.69
N GLU A 129 -29.13 -4.41 -10.28
CA GLU A 129 -28.50 -3.68 -11.38
C GLU A 129 -27.16 -3.09 -10.97
N VAL A 130 -27.07 -2.50 -9.77
CA VAL A 130 -25.79 -2.01 -9.22
C VAL A 130 -24.78 -3.15 -9.07
N ALA A 131 -25.20 -4.33 -8.58
CA ALA A 131 -24.31 -5.47 -8.46
C ALA A 131 -23.78 -5.93 -9.82
N TYR A 132 -24.63 -6.03 -10.84
CA TYR A 132 -24.23 -6.40 -12.19
C TYR A 132 -23.28 -5.37 -12.81
N GLN A 133 -23.55 -4.07 -12.63
CA GLN A 133 -22.68 -3.00 -13.12
C GLN A 133 -21.28 -3.05 -12.46
N LEU A 134 -21.21 -3.47 -11.19
CA LEU A 134 -19.97 -3.66 -10.46
C LEU A 134 -19.26 -4.98 -10.78
N GLY A 135 -19.72 -5.72 -11.80
CA GLY A 135 -19.07 -6.94 -12.28
C GLY A 135 -19.38 -8.19 -11.43
N PHE A 136 -20.42 -8.18 -10.60
CA PHE A 136 -20.87 -9.38 -9.89
C PHE A 136 -21.82 -10.21 -10.75
N GLU A 137 -21.52 -11.50 -10.91
CA GLU A 137 -22.44 -12.46 -11.54
C GLU A 137 -23.69 -12.73 -10.67
N HIS A 138 -23.55 -12.57 -9.35
CA HIS A 138 -24.58 -12.85 -8.37
C HIS A 138 -24.77 -11.68 -7.39
N PRO A 139 -25.93 -10.99 -7.41
CA PRO A 139 -26.23 -9.87 -6.51
C PRO A 139 -26.15 -10.21 -5.01
N GLN A 140 -26.36 -11.48 -4.64
CA GLN A 140 -26.23 -11.92 -3.25
C GLN A 140 -24.79 -11.80 -2.74
N SER A 141 -23.80 -12.07 -3.60
CA SER A 141 -22.37 -11.95 -3.29
C SER A 141 -22.00 -10.49 -3.00
N PHE A 142 -22.47 -9.56 -3.83
CA PHE A 142 -22.33 -8.12 -3.59
C PHE A 142 -22.98 -7.73 -2.27
N SER A 143 -24.22 -8.13 -2.02
CA SER A 143 -24.96 -7.78 -0.80
C SER A 143 -24.27 -8.26 0.47
N ARG A 144 -23.70 -9.48 0.44
CA ARG A 144 -22.91 -10.04 1.56
C ARG A 144 -21.63 -9.24 1.77
N LEU A 145 -20.89 -8.93 0.71
CA LEU A 145 -19.65 -8.15 0.80
C LEU A 145 -19.93 -6.74 1.33
N PHE A 146 -20.95 -6.07 0.78
CA PHE A 146 -21.37 -4.75 1.22
C PHE A 146 -21.72 -4.74 2.70
N LYS A 147 -22.60 -5.64 3.16
CA LYS A 147 -22.97 -5.76 4.57
C LYS A 147 -21.77 -6.05 5.48
N THR A 148 -20.84 -6.90 5.03
CA THR A 148 -19.63 -7.22 5.79
C THR A 148 -18.72 -5.99 5.94
N LYS A 149 -18.70 -5.09 4.95
CA LYS A 149 -17.81 -3.92 4.94
C LYS A 149 -18.43 -2.65 5.50
N THR A 150 -19.76 -2.50 5.44
CA THR A 150 -20.47 -1.29 5.86
C THR A 150 -21.38 -1.49 7.06
N SER A 151 -21.53 -2.74 7.53
CA SER A 151 -22.50 -3.14 8.57
C SER A 151 -23.97 -2.94 8.20
N LEU A 152 -24.28 -2.41 7.01
CA LEU A 152 -25.62 -2.13 6.51
C LEU A 152 -25.88 -2.94 5.23
N THR A 153 -27.12 -3.32 4.97
CA THR A 153 -27.47 -3.89 3.65
C THR A 153 -27.48 -2.78 2.59
N PRO A 154 -27.27 -3.08 1.31
CA PRO A 154 -27.38 -2.09 0.24
C PRO A 154 -28.72 -1.35 0.25
N VAL A 155 -29.81 -2.06 0.54
CA VAL A 155 -31.17 -1.50 0.66
C VAL A 155 -31.27 -0.54 1.85
N ALA A 156 -30.82 -0.96 3.04
CA ALA A 156 -30.85 -0.12 4.23
C ALA A 156 -29.96 1.12 4.08
N PHE A 157 -28.81 0.97 3.41
CA PHE A 157 -27.95 2.10 3.08
C PHE A 157 -28.70 3.10 2.19
N ARG A 158 -29.33 2.66 1.09
CA ARG A 158 -30.11 3.55 0.22
C ARG A 158 -31.24 4.28 0.96
N GLN A 159 -31.97 3.57 1.82
CA GLN A 159 -33.06 4.16 2.61
C GLN A 159 -32.59 5.24 3.59
N ALA A 160 -31.30 5.29 3.94
CA ALA A 160 -30.76 6.33 4.79
C ALA A 160 -30.44 7.65 4.03
N PHE A 161 -30.43 7.63 2.69
CA PHE A 161 -30.14 8.81 1.85
C PHE A 161 -31.35 9.31 1.06
N ASN A 162 -32.46 8.59 1.08
CA ASN A 162 -33.76 9.00 0.52
C ASN A 162 -34.66 9.54 1.63
#